data_AF-A0A969HSY9-F1
#
_entry.id   AF-A0A969HSY9-F1
#
_cell.length_a   1.000
_cell.length_b   1.000
_cell.length_c   1.000
_cell.angle_alpha   90.00
_cell.angle_beta   90.00
_cell.angle_gamma   90.00
#
_symmetry.space_group_name_H-M   'P 1'
#
loop_
_entity.id
_entity.type
_entity.pdbx_description
1 polymer ?
#
loop_
_entity_poly.entity_id
_entity_poly.type
_entity_poly.pdbx_seq_one_letter_code
_entity_poly.pdbx_strand_id
1 'polypeptide(L)'
;MRDSFTNGAATPTSQAFVMLGLSMAGEAVPPAATDYLISLQGEDGGWGGPDVSGYAVVALIASGNVPANNAAILAAVDYFRSIQDASGLWGVSGEPANSTGWVMQALVAAGYVPVTAGWAREATPRAALVAPPAGQWQHRAELCQRLQHG
;
A
#
# COMPACT_ATOMS: atom_id res chain seq x y z
N MET A 1 -2.24 3.06 33.82
CA MET A 1 -2.37 3.29 32.36
C MET A 1 -1.32 2.44 31.66
N ARG A 2 -1.57 1.13 31.65
CA ARG A 2 -0.78 0.14 30.90
C ARG A 2 -1.76 -0.58 29.98
N ASP A 3 -1.24 -1.06 28.87
CA ASP A 3 -1.80 -2.10 28.01
C ASP A 3 -2.51 -1.64 26.73
N SER A 4 -1.67 -1.33 25.74
CA SER A 4 -1.81 -1.90 24.39
C SER A 4 -0.43 -1.84 23.70
N PHE A 5 0.57 -2.48 24.33
CA PHE A 5 1.64 -3.05 23.53
C PHE A 5 1.02 -4.23 22.79
N THR A 6 1.10 -4.23 21.47
CA THR A 6 0.62 -5.28 20.56
C THR A 6 0.87 -6.67 21.17
N ASN A 7 -0.22 -7.40 21.44
CA ASN A 7 -0.26 -8.68 22.16
C ASN A 7 0.37 -9.87 21.39
N GLY A 8 1.29 -9.61 20.46
CA GLY A 8 1.85 -10.64 19.57
C GLY A 8 0.87 -11.20 18.54
N ALA A 9 -0.34 -10.64 18.40
CA ALA A 9 -1.25 -11.04 17.34
C ALA A 9 -0.64 -10.71 15.97
N ALA A 10 -0.63 -11.70 15.08
CA ALA A 10 -0.24 -11.53 13.69
C ALA A 10 -1.35 -10.75 12.95
N THR A 11 -1.30 -9.43 13.06
CA THR A 11 -2.12 -8.50 12.26
C THR A 11 -1.73 -8.58 10.79
N PRO A 12 -2.59 -8.15 9.84
CA PRO A 12 -2.21 -8.09 8.43
C PRO A 12 -0.91 -7.30 8.20
N THR A 13 -0.73 -6.17 8.91
CA THR A 13 0.48 -5.34 8.83
C THR A 13 1.73 -6.09 9.26
N SER A 14 1.72 -6.67 10.47
CA SER A 14 2.90 -7.38 10.98
C SER A 14 3.22 -8.62 10.14
N GLN A 15 2.19 -9.33 9.69
CA GLN A 15 2.33 -10.49 8.81
C GLN A 15 2.97 -10.10 7.46
N ALA A 16 2.45 -9.05 6.81
CA ALA A 16 2.98 -8.55 5.54
C ALA A 16 4.46 -8.11 5.67
N PHE A 17 4.83 -7.42 6.74
CA PHE A 17 6.21 -6.99 6.95
C PHE A 17 7.18 -8.13 7.25
N VAL A 18 6.76 -9.16 7.98
CA VAL A 18 7.60 -10.36 8.17
C VAL A 18 7.84 -11.05 6.83
N MET A 19 6.80 -11.23 6.02
CA MET A 19 6.93 -11.82 4.69
C MET A 19 7.84 -11.01 3.77
N LEU A 20 7.67 -9.67 3.74
CA LEU A 20 8.55 -8.78 2.97
C LEU A 20 10.00 -8.87 3.46
N GLY A 21 10.23 -8.89 4.78
CA GLY A 21 11.57 -9.03 5.35
C GLY A 21 12.26 -10.30 4.90
N LEU A 22 11.55 -11.44 4.92
CA LEU A 22 12.07 -12.72 4.42
C LEU A 22 12.39 -12.65 2.92
N SER A 23 11.44 -12.18 2.10
CA SER A 23 11.65 -12.02 0.65
C SER A 23 12.85 -11.13 0.33
N MET A 24 13.02 -10.01 1.04
CA MET A 24 14.15 -9.10 0.85
C MET A 24 15.48 -9.68 1.33
N ALA A 25 15.46 -10.56 2.32
CA ALA A 25 16.63 -11.31 2.77
C ALA A 25 17.01 -12.46 1.81
N GLY A 26 16.20 -12.72 0.77
CA GLY A 26 16.36 -13.87 -0.12
C GLY A 26 15.95 -15.20 0.52
N GLU A 27 15.24 -15.14 1.64
CA GLU A 27 14.73 -16.31 2.35
C GLU A 27 13.35 -16.70 1.84
N ALA A 28 13.07 -18.00 1.84
CA ALA A 28 11.76 -18.50 1.42
C ALA A 28 10.67 -18.10 2.41
N VAL A 29 9.58 -17.50 1.91
CA VAL A 29 8.38 -17.25 2.71
C VAL A 29 7.58 -18.55 2.83
N PRO A 30 7.28 -19.05 4.05
CA PRO A 30 6.48 -20.26 4.21
C PRO A 30 5.06 -20.09 3.61
N PRO A 31 4.51 -21.07 2.86
CA PRO A 31 3.16 -20.97 2.29
C PRO A 31 2.06 -20.72 3.34
N ALA A 32 2.20 -21.28 4.55
CA ALA A 32 1.25 -21.01 5.63
C ALA A 32 1.20 -19.52 6.03
N ALA A 33 2.29 -18.76 5.82
CA ALA A 33 2.31 -17.33 6.08
C ALA A 33 1.48 -16.56 5.04
N THR A 34 1.51 -16.97 3.77
CA THR A 34 0.68 -16.40 2.71
C THR A 34 -0.79 -16.77 2.89
N ASP A 35 -1.08 -18.03 3.23
CA ASP A 35 -2.44 -18.50 3.47
C ASP A 35 -3.10 -17.76 4.65
N TYR A 36 -2.34 -17.56 5.73
CA TYR A 36 -2.80 -16.79 6.87
C TYR A 36 -3.04 -15.31 6.52
N LEU A 37 -2.16 -14.68 5.73
CA LEU A 37 -2.41 -13.31 5.30
C LEU A 37 -3.67 -13.21 4.41
N ILE A 38 -3.87 -14.15 3.49
CA ILE A 38 -5.08 -14.22 2.64
C ILE A 38 -6.34 -14.41 3.49
N SER A 39 -6.29 -15.24 4.54
CA SER A 39 -7.47 -15.48 5.39
C SER A 39 -7.90 -14.26 6.22
N LEU A 40 -7.04 -13.26 6.35
CA LEU A 40 -7.35 -11.98 7.01
C LEU A 40 -7.97 -10.94 6.05
N GLN A 41 -8.12 -11.25 4.76
CA GLN A 41 -8.74 -10.35 3.79
C GLN A 41 -10.23 -10.15 4.13
N GLY A 42 -10.68 -8.89 4.12
CA GLY A 42 -12.07 -8.53 4.32
C GLY A 42 -12.94 -8.84 3.11
N GLU A 43 -14.27 -8.82 3.32
CA GLU A 43 -15.26 -9.03 2.25
C GLU A 43 -15.21 -7.92 1.17
N ASP A 44 -14.66 -6.75 1.51
CA ASP A 44 -14.42 -5.64 0.60
C ASP A 44 -13.20 -5.85 -0.31
N GLY A 45 -12.44 -6.95 -0.10
CA GLY A 45 -11.21 -7.26 -0.81
C GLY A 45 -9.96 -6.58 -0.21
N GLY A 46 -10.09 -5.80 0.87
CA GLY A 46 -8.99 -5.10 1.52
C GLY A 46 -8.50 -5.79 2.81
N TRP A 47 -7.45 -5.21 3.41
CA TRP A 47 -6.96 -5.56 4.74
C TRP A 47 -7.09 -4.37 5.71
N GLY A 48 -8.31 -3.83 5.82
CA GLY A 48 -8.65 -2.76 6.79
C GLY A 48 -8.26 -1.34 6.37
N GLY A 49 -7.64 -1.15 5.19
CA GLY A 49 -7.33 0.17 4.63
C GLY A 49 -6.37 0.11 3.44
N PRO A 50 -6.21 1.21 2.67
CA PRO A 50 -5.36 1.24 1.48
C PRO A 50 -3.89 0.93 1.77
N ASP A 51 -3.33 1.46 2.86
CA ASP A 51 -1.93 1.22 3.25
C ASP A 51 -1.66 -0.26 3.48
N VAL A 52 -2.45 -0.86 4.38
CA VAL A 52 -2.29 -2.26 4.79
C VAL A 52 -2.58 -3.22 3.64
N SER A 53 -3.57 -2.90 2.81
CA SER A 53 -3.86 -3.65 1.59
C SER A 53 -2.70 -3.56 0.59
N GLY A 54 -2.07 -2.39 0.49
CA GLY A 54 -0.85 -2.21 -0.29
C GLY A 54 0.30 -3.09 0.22
N TYR A 55 0.54 -3.11 1.53
CA TYR A 55 1.55 -3.99 2.15
C TYR A 55 1.27 -5.46 1.83
N ALA A 56 0.01 -5.88 1.99
CA ALA A 56 -0.38 -7.28 1.81
C ALA A 56 -0.17 -7.75 0.37
N VAL A 57 -0.61 -6.97 -0.63
CA VAL A 57 -0.42 -7.33 -2.04
C VAL A 57 1.06 -7.43 -2.41
N VAL A 58 1.88 -6.45 -2.02
CA VAL A 58 3.33 -6.50 -2.31
C VAL A 58 3.97 -7.70 -1.62
N ALA A 59 3.63 -7.98 -0.36
CA ALA A 59 4.15 -9.12 0.39
C ALA A 59 3.76 -10.47 -0.23
N LEU A 60 2.49 -10.63 -0.62
CA LEU A 60 1.98 -11.85 -1.25
C LEU A 60 2.69 -12.12 -2.58
N ILE A 61 2.83 -11.11 -3.43
CA ILE A 61 3.49 -11.28 -4.73
C ILE A 61 5.00 -11.48 -4.56
N ALA A 62 5.65 -10.69 -3.71
CA ALA A 62 7.10 -10.81 -3.44
C ALA A 62 7.49 -12.12 -2.75
N SER A 63 6.54 -12.82 -2.11
CA SER A 63 6.77 -14.16 -1.56
C SER A 63 7.08 -15.21 -2.63
N GLY A 64 6.67 -14.97 -3.89
CA GLY A 64 6.74 -15.95 -4.97
C GLY A 64 5.69 -17.06 -4.90
N ASN A 65 4.92 -17.17 -3.80
CA ASN A 65 3.90 -18.20 -3.63
C ASN A 65 2.55 -17.82 -4.26
N VAL A 66 2.29 -16.52 -4.43
CA VAL A 66 0.98 -16.00 -4.89
C VAL A 66 1.16 -15.24 -6.20
N PRO A 67 0.63 -15.75 -7.34
CA PRO A 67 0.73 -15.06 -8.61
C PRO A 67 -0.18 -13.84 -8.66
N ALA A 68 0.16 -12.87 -9.51
CA ALA A 68 -0.59 -11.61 -9.67
C ALA A 68 -2.06 -11.79 -10.10
N ASN A 69 -2.41 -12.93 -10.72
CA ASN A 69 -3.79 -13.27 -11.12
C ASN A 69 -4.56 -14.09 -10.06
N ASN A 70 -4.02 -14.27 -8.86
CA ASN A 70 -4.73 -14.92 -7.75
C ASN A 70 -5.98 -14.11 -7.36
N ALA A 71 -7.06 -14.79 -7.00
CA ALA A 71 -8.34 -14.16 -6.65
C ALA A 71 -8.22 -13.11 -5.53
N ALA A 72 -7.38 -13.35 -4.51
CA ALA A 72 -7.16 -12.39 -3.43
C ALA A 72 -6.49 -11.10 -3.93
N ILE A 73 -5.55 -11.20 -4.88
CA ILE A 73 -4.90 -10.05 -5.51
C ILE A 73 -5.89 -9.29 -6.38
N LEU A 74 -6.70 -9.99 -7.17
CA LEU A 74 -7.72 -9.36 -8.01
C LEU A 74 -8.77 -8.62 -7.16
N ALA A 75 -9.23 -9.22 -6.06
CA ALA A 75 -10.14 -8.56 -5.12
C ALA A 75 -9.53 -7.30 -4.50
N ALA A 76 -8.23 -7.31 -4.17
CA ALA A 76 -7.53 -6.14 -3.66
C ALA A 76 -7.40 -5.03 -4.72
N VAL A 77 -7.20 -5.41 -5.98
CA VAL A 77 -7.19 -4.46 -7.10
C VAL A 77 -8.56 -3.81 -7.27
N ASP A 78 -9.65 -4.58 -7.20
CA ASP A 78 -11.01 -4.06 -7.26
C ASP A 78 -11.30 -3.15 -6.06
N TYR A 79 -10.86 -3.54 -4.87
CA TYR A 79 -10.90 -2.71 -3.66
C TYR A 79 -10.23 -1.34 -3.92
N PHE A 80 -8.96 -1.33 -4.37
CA PHE A 80 -8.26 -0.08 -4.70
C PHE A 80 -9.05 0.76 -5.70
N ARG A 81 -9.67 0.16 -6.71
CA ARG A 81 -10.46 0.91 -7.67
C ARG A 81 -11.67 1.57 -7.02
N SER A 82 -12.34 0.87 -6.11
CA SER A 82 -13.56 1.35 -5.46
C SER A 82 -13.31 2.52 -4.48
N ILE A 83 -12.14 2.55 -3.82
CA ILE A 83 -11.81 3.55 -2.80
C ILE A 83 -10.94 4.71 -3.32
N GLN A 84 -10.55 4.71 -4.60
CA GLN A 84 -9.79 5.81 -5.20
C GLN A 84 -10.67 7.05 -5.37
N ASP A 85 -10.23 8.19 -4.86
CA ASP A 85 -10.98 9.46 -4.96
C ASP A 85 -10.80 10.17 -6.31
N ALA A 86 -11.54 11.26 -6.51
CA ALA A 86 -11.46 12.07 -7.74
C ALA A 86 -10.06 12.66 -8.00
N SER A 87 -9.30 12.96 -6.94
CA SER A 87 -7.91 13.46 -7.04
C SER A 87 -6.92 12.37 -7.48
N GLY A 88 -7.36 11.11 -7.54
CA GLY A 88 -6.53 9.97 -7.92
C GLY A 88 -5.70 9.43 -6.76
N LEU A 89 -5.96 9.89 -5.52
CA LEU A 89 -5.31 9.41 -4.30
C LEU A 89 -6.12 8.30 -3.64
N TRP A 90 -5.44 7.58 -2.75
CA TRP A 90 -6.02 6.63 -1.82
C TRP A 90 -5.83 7.10 -0.39
N GLY A 91 -6.83 6.89 0.46
CA GLY A 91 -6.81 7.25 1.89
C GLY A 91 -7.68 8.47 2.21
N VAL A 92 -8.14 8.55 3.48
CA VAL A 92 -8.91 9.69 4.00
C VAL A 92 -8.18 10.30 5.19
N SER A 93 -8.08 11.63 5.20
CA SER A 93 -7.51 12.48 6.27
C SER A 93 -6.07 12.17 6.73
N GLY A 94 -5.17 13.14 6.55
CA GLY A 94 -3.83 13.13 7.14
C GLY A 94 -2.71 12.80 6.15
N GLU A 95 -2.62 11.56 5.67
CA GLU A 95 -1.46 11.06 4.91
C GLU A 95 -1.79 10.26 3.61
N PRO A 96 -2.73 10.69 2.75
CA PRO A 96 -3.08 9.99 1.51
C PRO A 96 -1.89 9.81 0.54
N ALA A 97 -0.83 10.62 0.68
CA ALA A 97 0.40 10.42 -0.09
C ALA A 97 1.10 9.09 0.25
N ASN A 98 1.16 8.69 1.53
CA ASN A 98 1.74 7.41 1.95
C ASN A 98 0.92 6.24 1.40
N SER A 99 -0.38 6.26 1.66
CA SER A 99 -1.31 5.23 1.19
C SER A 99 -1.23 5.07 -0.33
N THR A 100 -1.22 6.19 -1.06
CA THR A 100 -1.08 6.21 -2.53
C THR A 100 0.22 5.57 -2.98
N GLY A 101 1.34 5.86 -2.32
CA GLY A 101 2.63 5.23 -2.63
C GLY A 101 2.60 3.71 -2.51
N TRP A 102 1.94 3.18 -1.48
CA TRP A 102 1.79 1.74 -1.29
C TRP A 102 0.81 1.08 -2.25
N VAL A 103 -0.32 1.72 -2.52
CA VAL A 103 -1.27 1.23 -3.53
C VAL A 103 -0.61 1.22 -4.92
N MET A 104 0.17 2.24 -5.28
CA MET A 104 0.91 2.25 -6.54
C MET A 104 1.92 1.09 -6.63
N GLN A 105 2.66 0.80 -5.56
CA GLN A 105 3.58 -0.34 -5.52
C GLN A 105 2.84 -1.68 -5.68
N ALA A 106 1.70 -1.84 -5.00
CA ALA A 106 0.85 -3.02 -5.12
C ALA A 106 0.35 -3.22 -6.55
N LEU A 107 -0.13 -2.15 -7.21
CA LEU A 107 -0.59 -2.20 -8.59
C LEU A 107 0.53 -2.55 -9.57
N VAL A 108 1.74 -2.00 -9.37
CA VAL A 108 2.93 -2.37 -10.16
C VAL A 108 3.27 -3.84 -9.97
N ALA A 109 3.31 -4.34 -8.73
CA ALA A 109 3.58 -5.74 -8.44
C ALA A 109 2.55 -6.68 -9.08
N ALA A 110 1.29 -6.26 -9.11
CA ALA A 110 0.20 -6.97 -9.79
C ALA A 110 0.19 -6.80 -11.33
N GLY A 111 1.15 -6.08 -11.91
CA GLY A 111 1.32 -5.93 -13.36
C GLY A 111 0.53 -4.78 -14.00
N TYR A 112 -0.13 -3.92 -13.22
CA TYR A 112 -0.90 -2.77 -13.73
C TYR A 112 0.00 -1.57 -14.03
N VAL A 113 0.87 -1.70 -15.04
CA VAL A 113 1.81 -0.65 -15.46
C VAL A 113 1.43 -0.05 -16.83
N PRO A 114 1.56 1.27 -17.03
CA PRO A 114 1.87 2.29 -16.04
C PRO A 114 0.64 2.67 -15.20
N VAL A 115 0.76 2.61 -13.87
CA VAL A 115 -0.31 3.01 -12.94
C VAL A 115 -0.78 4.43 -13.20
N THR A 116 0.13 5.33 -13.57
CA THR A 116 -0.15 6.76 -13.75
C THR A 116 -1.20 7.07 -14.82
N ALA A 117 -1.36 6.20 -15.83
CA ALA A 117 -2.36 6.39 -16.89
C ALA A 117 -3.57 5.45 -16.72
N GLY A 118 -3.32 4.17 -16.40
CA GLY A 118 -4.40 3.18 -16.23
C GLY A 118 -5.26 3.39 -14.98
N TRP A 119 -4.81 4.25 -14.06
CA TRP A 119 -5.48 4.54 -12.79
C TRP A 119 -5.76 6.03 -12.61
N ALA A 120 -5.87 6.80 -13.69
CA ALA A 120 -6.32 8.17 -13.62
C ALA A 120 -7.80 8.27 -13.22
N ARG A 121 -8.13 9.30 -12.43
CA ARG A 121 -9.50 9.80 -12.19
C ARG A 121 -9.60 11.19 -12.82
N GLU A 122 -10.02 12.21 -12.09
CA GLU A 122 -9.93 13.61 -12.56
C GLU A 122 -8.47 14.08 -12.60
N ALA A 123 -7.64 13.55 -11.71
CA ALA A 123 -6.18 13.65 -11.76
C ALA A 123 -5.52 12.26 -11.76
N THR A 124 -4.23 12.23 -12.13
CA THR A 124 -3.43 10.99 -12.08
C THR A 124 -2.83 10.80 -10.68
N PRO A 125 -2.61 9.56 -10.22
CA PRO A 125 -1.90 9.31 -8.96
C PRO A 125 -0.55 10.02 -8.86
N ARG A 126 0.20 10.09 -9.97
CA ARG A 126 1.47 10.84 -10.04
C ARG A 126 1.27 12.33 -9.84
N ALA A 127 0.30 12.94 -10.52
CA ALA A 127 0.04 14.37 -10.40
C ALA A 127 -0.28 14.75 -8.96
N ALA A 128 -1.09 13.92 -8.29
CA ALA A 128 -1.47 14.13 -6.89
C ALA A 128 -0.30 13.97 -5.91
N LEU A 129 0.67 13.07 -6.18
CA LEU A 129 1.89 12.93 -5.36
C LEU A 129 2.90 14.07 -5.57
N VAL A 130 3.00 14.64 -6.76
CA VAL A 130 3.97 15.71 -7.06
C VAL A 130 3.50 17.07 -6.52
N ALA A 131 2.20 17.25 -6.31
CA ALA A 131 1.60 18.45 -5.74
C ALA A 131 0.48 18.10 -4.74
N PRO A 132 0.78 17.44 -3.61
CA PRO A 132 -0.26 17.15 -2.64
C PRO A 132 -0.70 18.44 -1.93
N PRO A 133 -1.87 18.41 -1.27
CA PRO A 133 -2.31 19.49 -0.40
C PRO A 133 -1.20 19.92 0.58
N ALA A 134 -1.11 21.22 0.86
CA ALA A 134 -0.08 21.80 1.72
C ALA A 134 -0.02 21.09 3.09
N GLY A 135 1.18 20.69 3.52
CA GLY A 135 1.43 20.04 4.81
C GLY A 135 1.76 18.54 4.77
N GLN A 136 1.57 17.84 3.65
CA GLN A 136 1.81 16.38 3.58
C GLN A 136 3.26 15.97 3.33
N TRP A 137 4.03 16.81 2.65
CA TRP A 137 5.49 16.63 2.57
C TRP A 137 6.13 17.54 3.61
N GLN A 138 6.15 17.15 4.89
CA GLN A 138 6.68 17.99 5.98
C GLN A 138 8.10 18.53 5.68
N HIS A 139 8.92 17.80 4.89
CA HIS A 139 10.25 18.26 4.47
C HIS A 139 10.32 19.20 3.24
N ARG A 140 9.29 19.27 2.37
CA ARG A 140 9.37 20.15 1.18
C ARG A 140 9.16 21.62 1.51
N ALA A 141 8.39 21.93 2.55
CA ALA A 141 8.24 23.31 3.03
C ALA A 141 9.59 23.88 3.49
N GLU A 142 10.38 23.07 4.21
CA GLU A 142 11.72 23.45 4.69
C GLU A 142 12.75 23.55 3.55
N LEU A 143 12.69 22.66 2.56
CA LEU A 143 13.59 22.70 1.40
C LEU A 143 13.35 23.93 0.51
N CYS A 144 12.09 24.32 0.30
CA CYS A 144 11.78 25.56 -0.44
C CYS A 144 12.24 26.82 0.33
N GLN A 145 12.06 26.88 1.65
CA GLN A 145 12.59 27.99 2.45
C GLN A 145 14.12 28.06 2.43
N ARG A 146 14.81 26.92 2.48
CA ARG A 146 16.28 26.88 2.45
C ARG A 146 16.87 27.27 1.10
N LEU A 147 16.17 27.03 -0.01
CA LEU A 147 16.59 27.43 -1.35
C LEU A 147 16.28 28.91 -1.67
N GLN A 148 15.38 29.55 -0.93
CA GLN A 148 15.09 30.99 -1.06
C GLN A 148 16.01 31.87 -0.21
N HIS A 149 16.79 31.27 0.70
CA HIS A 149 17.72 31.93 1.61
C HIS A 149 19.17 31.45 1.46
N GLY A 150 19.50 30.77 0.36
CA GLY A 150 20.84 30.25 0.04
C GLY A 150 21.42 30.86 -1.22
#